data_AF-R5PJX3-F1
#
_entry.id   AF-R5PJX3-F1
#
_cell.length_a   1.000
_cell.length_b   1.000
_cell.length_c   1.000
_cell.angle_alpha   90.00
_cell.angle_beta   90.00
_cell.angle_gamma   90.00
#
_symmetry.space_group_name_H-M   'P 1'
#
loop_
_entity.id
_entity.type
_entity.pdbx_description
1 polymer ?
#
loop_
_entity_poly.entity_id
_entity_poly.type
_entity_poly.pdbx_seq_one_letter_code
_entity_poly.pdbx_strand_id
1 'polypeptide(L)'
;MKRPYLKPLYILILLPLLGYGCKTAKKEYQPAYALNIVYFLPKDKLPIENYRQRLSDILLYTQDFYRQGMKNNGFGDKTFGLRKDSDGKVKISVIPAQQNADYYPYEGGGWKAVREIDAWFAEHPEEKSSEHTLVFMPTITEDTNPGGVPFYGLGKICFALDYKYFDLKHLGDPLLAKWLGGMAHELGHGLNLPHNSETVSTRQSHGTALMGNGNYTLSIKPTFLTKASCGILNNCQVFSSVKQDFYSQPDTAGPVIRNLHIEFKEHTIDIRSGFNIPLPFNGINIYYDNAPYGEVNTDYDAESFFVKPQQQDSLAFRIPKNELFNFAGADFQIRIIFLCTNGSTYYITVPFNKNSPADFHFIKKTELNKSKWSVTASDMQPDSPVSNILDGNIQTFWHSSWFPYKKDFPHNLTITLDKTQKIRGLTFTQRNNLHGAIKEILIRIRTKGKWKKIGLYTLKAKHFQEIDFPQPENVEAFSIDILSNHTENDPKIATLAEIGAY
;
A
#
# COMPACT_ATOMS: atom_id res chain seq x y z
N MET A 1 -35.18 -19.46 83.79
CA MET A 1 -36.29 -19.88 82.90
C MET A 1 -35.71 -20.74 81.78
N LYS A 2 -36.26 -21.96 81.64
CA LYS A 2 -36.26 -22.96 80.53
C LYS A 2 -34.94 -23.39 79.82
N ARG A 3 -34.62 -24.70 79.99
CA ARG A 3 -33.67 -25.63 79.29
C ARG A 3 -34.12 -25.92 77.82
N PRO A 4 -33.40 -26.63 76.89
CA PRO A 4 -32.48 -27.82 77.02
C PRO A 4 -31.20 -27.80 76.10
N TYR A 5 -30.12 -28.58 76.24
CA TYR A 5 -29.77 -30.02 76.33
C TYR A 5 -29.68 -30.84 75.01
N LEU A 6 -28.45 -31.38 74.79
CA LEU A 6 -27.98 -32.54 74.01
C LEU A 6 -27.81 -32.52 72.47
N LYS A 7 -26.58 -32.87 72.08
CA LYS A 7 -26.01 -33.12 70.73
C LYS A 7 -26.52 -34.42 70.10
N PRO A 8 -26.57 -34.48 68.75
CA PRO A 8 -26.31 -35.71 68.02
C PRO A 8 -25.15 -35.58 67.01
N LEU A 9 -24.39 -36.66 66.91
CA LEU A 9 -23.39 -36.99 65.90
C LEU A 9 -24.11 -37.31 64.58
N TYR A 10 -23.72 -36.68 63.47
CA TYR A 10 -24.12 -37.11 62.13
C TYR A 10 -22.94 -37.08 61.14
N ILE A 11 -22.88 -38.16 60.38
CA ILE A 11 -21.87 -38.61 59.43
C ILE A 11 -21.71 -37.60 58.28
N LEU A 12 -20.47 -37.18 58.03
CA LEU A 12 -20.11 -36.35 56.88
C LEU A 12 -20.04 -37.24 55.63
N ILE A 13 -21.00 -37.11 54.73
CA ILE A 13 -20.99 -37.75 53.41
C ILE A 13 -19.92 -37.04 52.56
N LEU A 14 -18.89 -37.79 52.17
CA LEU A 14 -17.90 -37.41 51.17
C LEU A 14 -18.57 -37.26 49.80
N LEU A 15 -18.76 -36.01 49.36
CA LEU A 15 -18.99 -35.67 47.95
C LEU A 15 -17.62 -35.61 47.24
N PRO A 16 -17.46 -36.20 46.05
CA PRO A 16 -16.19 -36.11 45.32
C PRO A 16 -15.99 -34.68 44.82
N LEU A 17 -14.82 -34.13 45.13
CA LEU A 17 -14.24 -32.94 44.48
C LEU A 17 -14.20 -33.16 42.96
N LEU A 18 -15.22 -32.69 42.25
CA LEU A 18 -15.15 -32.45 40.81
C LEU A 18 -14.21 -31.27 40.59
N GLY A 19 -13.15 -31.54 39.83
CA GLY A 19 -11.96 -30.70 39.74
C GLY A 19 -12.26 -29.26 39.35
N TYR A 20 -11.82 -28.33 40.20
CA TYR A 20 -11.43 -27.01 39.72
C TYR A 20 -10.26 -27.20 38.76
N GLY A 21 -10.58 -27.26 37.47
CA GLY A 21 -9.62 -27.12 36.41
C GLY A 21 -8.82 -25.85 36.67
N CYS A 22 -7.51 -26.02 36.89
CA CYS A 22 -6.54 -24.96 36.78
C CYS A 22 -6.76 -24.30 35.42
N LYS A 23 -7.47 -23.16 35.39
CA LYS A 23 -7.47 -22.27 34.23
C LYS A 23 -6.02 -21.81 34.11
N THR A 24 -5.24 -22.49 33.28
CA THR A 24 -3.96 -21.98 32.82
C THR A 24 -4.20 -20.55 32.37
N ALA A 25 -3.66 -19.57 33.09
CA ALA A 25 -3.72 -18.18 32.68
C ALA A 25 -3.23 -18.15 31.23
N LYS A 26 -4.10 -17.72 30.30
CA LYS A 26 -3.67 -17.55 28.91
C LYS A 26 -2.49 -16.60 28.94
N LYS A 27 -1.32 -17.06 28.48
CA LYS A 27 -0.13 -16.23 28.37
C LYS A 27 -0.52 -15.02 27.51
N GLU A 28 -0.46 -13.83 28.10
CA GLU A 28 -0.78 -12.58 27.41
C GLU A 28 0.12 -12.44 26.18
N TYR A 29 -0.44 -11.90 25.09
CA TYR A 29 0.33 -11.67 23.87
C TYR A 29 1.48 -10.69 24.16
N GLN A 30 2.71 -11.10 23.85
CA GLN A 30 3.91 -10.29 24.06
C GLN A 30 4.58 -10.02 22.69
N PRO A 31 4.43 -8.81 22.15
CA PRO A 31 5.15 -8.40 20.95
C PRO A 31 6.67 -8.43 21.16
N ALA A 32 7.42 -8.82 20.12
CA ALA A 32 8.87 -8.83 20.10
C ALA A 32 9.50 -7.44 19.88
N TYR A 33 8.68 -6.49 19.43
CA TYR A 33 9.02 -5.09 19.16
C TYR A 33 8.01 -4.19 19.88
N ALA A 34 8.38 -2.94 20.14
CA ALA A 34 7.47 -1.95 20.72
C ALA A 34 7.46 -0.66 19.91
N LEU A 35 6.32 0.03 19.93
CA LEU A 35 6.20 1.38 19.41
C LEU A 35 7.08 2.31 20.26
N ASN A 36 7.93 3.11 19.61
CA ASN A 36 8.71 4.12 20.30
C ASN A 36 7.79 5.30 20.64
N ILE A 37 7.76 5.74 21.89
CA ILE A 37 6.98 6.91 22.31
C ILE A 37 7.96 8.04 22.63
N VAL A 38 7.85 9.12 21.88
CA VAL A 38 8.70 10.31 22.02
C VAL A 38 7.86 11.47 22.50
N TYR A 39 8.36 12.21 23.49
CA TYR A 39 7.87 13.55 23.81
C TYR A 39 8.91 14.55 23.30
N PHE A 40 8.67 15.08 22.10
CA PHE A 40 9.59 16.02 21.45
C PHE A 40 9.32 17.42 22.00
N LEU A 41 10.32 18.00 22.66
CA LEU A 41 10.14 19.18 23.51
C LEU A 41 10.88 20.39 22.91
N PRO A 42 10.17 21.33 22.26
CA PRO A 42 10.76 22.58 21.81
C PRO A 42 11.45 23.36 22.95
N LYS A 43 12.53 24.07 22.62
CA LYS A 43 13.42 24.73 23.59
C LYS A 43 12.71 25.73 24.51
N ASP A 44 11.66 26.37 24.02
CA ASP A 44 10.85 27.38 24.71
C ASP A 44 9.58 26.80 25.37
N LYS A 45 9.45 25.47 25.43
CA LYS A 45 8.29 24.78 26.02
C LYS A 45 8.71 23.94 27.22
N LEU A 46 7.75 23.72 28.11
CA LEU A 46 7.85 22.74 29.19
C LEU A 46 6.87 21.59 28.89
N PRO A 47 7.15 20.36 29.38
CA PRO A 47 6.18 19.29 29.32
C PRO A 47 4.89 19.70 30.02
N ILE A 48 3.74 19.34 29.44
CA ILE A 48 2.45 19.59 30.07
C ILE A 48 2.38 18.82 31.40
N GLU A 49 1.81 19.44 32.42
CA GLU A 49 1.71 18.85 33.77
C GLU A 49 1.15 17.42 33.71
N ASN A 50 1.75 16.52 34.49
CA ASN A 50 1.35 15.11 34.61
C ASN A 50 1.35 14.31 33.28
N TYR A 51 2.06 14.75 32.23
CA TYR A 51 2.09 14.07 30.93
C TYR A 51 2.42 12.58 31.03
N ARG A 52 3.36 12.18 31.90
CA ARG A 52 3.75 10.76 32.06
C ARG A 52 2.56 9.86 32.39
N GLN A 53 1.70 10.31 33.32
CA GLN A 53 0.51 9.56 33.72
C GLN A 53 -0.56 9.64 32.63
N ARG A 54 -0.94 10.86 32.23
CA ARG A 54 -2.01 11.08 31.26
C ARG A 54 -1.75 10.37 29.93
N LEU A 55 -0.56 10.53 29.36
CA LEU A 55 -0.20 9.87 28.11
C LEU A 55 -0.08 8.36 28.27
N SER A 56 0.41 7.85 29.41
CA SER A 56 0.41 6.39 29.64
C SER A 56 -1.01 5.82 29.61
N ASP A 57 -1.96 6.48 30.26
CA ASP A 57 -3.35 6.03 30.31
C ASP A 57 -3.98 6.09 28.91
N ILE A 58 -3.81 7.21 28.20
CA ILE A 58 -4.26 7.39 26.81
C ILE A 58 -3.69 6.30 25.90
N LEU A 59 -2.37 6.03 25.97
CA LEU A 59 -1.72 5.03 25.13
C LEU A 59 -2.20 3.61 25.44
N LEU A 60 -2.47 3.28 26.70
CA LEU A 60 -3.02 1.98 27.08
C LEU A 60 -4.47 1.82 26.66
N TYR A 61 -5.28 2.87 26.74
CA TYR A 61 -6.63 2.89 26.19
C TYR A 61 -6.62 2.67 24.68
N THR A 62 -5.76 3.38 23.94
CA THR A 62 -5.61 3.20 22.50
C THR A 62 -5.07 1.81 22.17
N GLN A 63 -4.10 1.29 22.91
CA GLN A 63 -3.59 -0.08 22.73
C GLN A 63 -4.70 -1.12 22.89
N ASP A 64 -5.61 -0.92 23.85
CA ASP A 64 -6.77 -1.79 24.04
C ASP A 64 -7.82 -1.68 22.94
N PHE A 65 -8.09 -0.47 22.45
CA PHE A 65 -8.93 -0.28 21.26
C PHE A 65 -8.42 -1.08 20.06
N TYR A 66 -7.12 -0.99 19.77
CA TYR A 66 -6.49 -1.77 18.69
C TYR A 66 -6.54 -3.28 18.96
N ARG A 67 -6.28 -3.71 20.21
CA ARG A 67 -6.39 -5.11 20.64
C ARG A 67 -7.79 -5.67 20.39
N GLN A 68 -8.81 -4.93 20.81
CA GLN A 68 -10.21 -5.33 20.66
C GLN A 68 -10.61 -5.36 19.18
N GLY A 69 -10.14 -4.41 18.37
CA GLY A 69 -10.32 -4.42 16.92
C GLY A 69 -9.73 -5.66 16.25
N MET A 70 -8.48 -6.02 16.58
CA MET A 70 -7.83 -7.24 16.08
C MET A 70 -8.59 -8.51 16.47
N LYS A 71 -9.02 -8.59 17.73
CA LYS A 71 -9.80 -9.71 18.28
C LYS A 71 -11.17 -9.86 17.60
N ASN A 72 -11.92 -8.76 17.47
CA ASN A 72 -13.23 -8.74 16.84
C ASN A 72 -13.18 -9.14 15.36
N ASN A 73 -12.08 -8.84 14.68
CA ASN A 73 -11.87 -9.20 13.27
C ASN A 73 -11.26 -10.60 13.07
N GLY A 74 -11.02 -11.35 14.15
CA GLY A 74 -10.53 -12.73 14.09
C GLY A 74 -9.02 -12.89 13.92
N PHE A 75 -8.23 -11.85 14.17
CA PHE A 75 -6.75 -11.90 14.10
C PHE A 75 -6.10 -12.27 15.45
N GLY A 76 -6.92 -12.56 16.45
CA GLY A 76 -6.48 -12.91 17.80
C GLY A 76 -6.26 -11.69 18.69
N ASP A 77 -5.81 -11.95 19.91
CA ASP A 77 -5.63 -10.95 20.97
C ASP A 77 -4.29 -10.20 20.81
N LYS A 78 -4.06 -9.62 19.62
CA LYS A 78 -2.82 -8.96 19.23
C LYS A 78 -2.95 -7.44 19.31
N THR A 79 -1.88 -6.76 19.69
CA THR A 79 -1.80 -5.30 19.65
C THR A 79 -0.34 -4.85 19.49
N PHE A 80 -0.11 -3.56 19.29
CA PHE A 80 1.25 -3.01 19.25
C PHE A 80 1.92 -3.08 20.63
N GLY A 81 3.20 -3.40 20.66
CA GLY A 81 3.99 -3.41 21.90
C GLY A 81 4.20 -2.00 22.46
N LEU A 82 4.21 -1.88 23.78
CA LEU A 82 4.61 -0.67 24.50
C LEU A 82 5.62 -1.06 25.58
N ARG A 83 6.79 -0.42 25.60
CA ARG A 83 7.74 -0.59 26.70
C ARG A 83 7.20 0.07 27.97
N LYS A 84 7.55 -0.50 29.11
CA LYS A 84 7.29 0.11 30.42
C LYS A 84 8.58 0.69 30.99
N ASP A 85 8.46 1.79 31.73
CA ASP A 85 9.54 2.33 32.56
C ASP A 85 9.61 1.63 33.92
N SER A 86 10.53 2.08 34.78
CA SER A 86 10.72 1.53 36.13
C SER A 86 9.49 1.69 37.05
N ASP A 87 8.62 2.66 36.74
CA ASP A 87 7.41 2.95 37.52
C ASP A 87 6.19 2.18 36.97
N GLY A 88 6.38 1.29 36.00
CA GLY A 88 5.32 0.53 35.34
C GLY A 88 4.46 1.35 34.36
N LYS A 89 4.84 2.61 34.09
CA LYS A 89 4.17 3.48 33.12
C LYS A 89 4.71 3.24 31.73
N VAL A 90 4.04 3.73 30.68
CA VAL A 90 4.58 3.64 29.33
C VAL A 90 5.90 4.40 29.28
N LYS A 91 6.94 3.78 28.72
CA LYS A 91 8.24 4.44 28.55
C LYS A 91 8.11 5.53 27.48
N ILE A 92 8.32 6.78 27.89
CA ILE A 92 8.29 7.96 27.03
C ILE A 92 9.69 8.58 27.03
N SER A 93 10.34 8.61 25.87
CA SER A 93 11.66 9.25 25.71
C SER A 93 11.45 10.75 25.45
N VAL A 94 11.89 11.59 26.39
CA VAL A 94 11.80 13.05 26.24
C VAL A 94 13.03 13.53 25.46
N ILE A 95 12.81 14.07 24.27
CA ILE A 95 13.89 14.54 23.39
C ILE A 95 13.83 16.07 23.35
N PRO A 96 14.83 16.78 23.91
CA PRO A 96 14.89 18.23 23.82
C PRO A 96 15.24 18.64 22.40
N ALA A 97 14.42 19.51 21.81
CA ALA A 97 14.64 20.04 20.47
C ALA A 97 15.71 21.14 20.47
N GLN A 98 16.36 21.35 19.33
CA GLN A 98 17.38 22.39 19.18
C GLN A 98 16.78 23.80 19.02
N GLN A 99 15.54 23.89 18.52
CA GLN A 99 14.87 25.15 18.21
C GLN A 99 13.60 25.37 19.04
N ASN A 100 13.05 26.58 18.96
CA ASN A 100 11.76 26.94 19.56
C ASN A 100 10.59 26.34 18.77
N ALA A 101 9.40 26.34 19.37
CA ALA A 101 8.23 25.66 18.83
C ALA A 101 7.81 26.16 17.44
N ASP A 102 7.96 27.46 17.14
CA ASP A 102 7.64 28.05 15.84
C ASP A 102 8.48 27.49 14.67
N TYR A 103 9.62 26.86 14.98
CA TYR A 103 10.44 26.18 13.97
C TYR A 103 9.82 24.85 13.51
N TYR A 104 8.97 24.23 14.33
CA TYR A 104 8.31 22.96 14.09
C TYR A 104 6.78 23.14 13.96
N PRO A 105 6.28 23.95 13.00
CA PRO A 105 4.85 24.16 12.82
C PRO A 105 4.18 22.90 12.25
N TYR A 106 2.84 22.87 12.23
CA TYR A 106 2.07 21.81 11.57
C TYR A 106 2.61 21.52 10.16
N GLU A 107 2.64 22.54 9.28
CA GLU A 107 3.13 22.36 7.91
C GLU A 107 4.67 22.27 7.87
N GLY A 108 5.19 21.13 7.43
CA GLY A 108 6.64 20.91 7.23
C GLY A 108 7.47 20.78 8.51
N GLY A 109 6.92 20.99 9.70
CA GLY A 109 7.62 20.81 10.97
C GLY A 109 7.93 19.35 11.31
N GLY A 110 7.08 18.41 10.88
CA GLY A 110 7.28 16.98 11.12
C GLY A 110 8.63 16.49 10.61
N TRP A 111 8.99 16.78 9.35
CA TRP A 111 10.30 16.41 8.79
C TRP A 111 11.49 17.05 9.50
N LYS A 112 11.31 18.23 10.12
CA LYS A 112 12.36 18.88 10.93
C LYS A 112 12.56 18.12 12.24
N ALA A 113 11.47 17.80 12.93
CA ALA A 113 11.51 17.01 14.17
C ALA A 113 12.07 15.60 13.92
N VAL A 114 11.67 14.92 12.84
CA VAL A 114 12.19 13.57 12.49
C VAL A 114 13.71 13.56 12.40
N ARG A 115 14.33 14.56 11.77
CA ARG A 115 15.81 14.61 11.66
C ARG A 115 16.51 14.65 13.01
N GLU A 116 15.97 15.41 13.96
CA GLU A 116 16.54 15.51 15.31
C GLU A 116 16.27 14.23 16.12
N ILE A 117 15.08 13.64 15.97
CA ILE A 117 14.72 12.37 16.63
C ILE A 117 15.59 11.22 16.11
N ASP A 118 15.84 11.15 14.80
CA ASP A 118 16.69 10.11 14.21
C ASP A 118 18.15 10.28 14.64
N ALA A 119 18.67 11.51 14.69
CA ALA A 119 20.00 11.78 15.22
C ALA A 119 20.10 11.35 16.69
N TRP A 120 19.09 11.66 17.51
CA TRP A 120 19.05 11.25 18.90
C TRP A 120 19.00 9.73 19.07
N PHE A 121 18.20 9.02 18.28
CA PHE A 121 18.18 7.54 18.31
C PHE A 121 19.49 6.91 17.80
N ALA A 122 20.23 7.57 16.93
CA ALA A 122 21.55 7.09 16.50
C ALA A 122 22.57 7.15 17.66
N GLU A 123 22.44 8.15 18.54
CA GLU A 123 23.26 8.29 19.75
C GLU A 123 22.74 7.43 20.92
N HIS A 124 21.44 7.06 20.91
CA HIS A 124 20.76 6.29 21.96
C HIS A 124 20.04 5.05 21.38
N PRO A 125 20.77 4.10 20.76
CA PRO A 125 20.16 2.97 20.06
C PRO A 125 19.32 2.05 20.98
N GLU A 126 19.63 1.99 22.28
CA GLU A 126 18.89 1.25 23.30
C GLU A 126 17.47 1.79 23.59
N GLU A 127 17.22 3.03 23.19
CA GLU A 127 15.92 3.69 23.30
C GLU A 127 14.99 3.29 22.13
N LYS A 128 15.56 2.91 20.98
CA LYS A 128 14.81 2.47 19.79
C LYS A 128 14.47 0.99 19.85
N SER A 129 13.19 0.66 19.74
CA SER A 129 12.65 -0.70 19.86
C SER A 129 11.93 -1.22 18.61
N SER A 130 11.71 -0.34 17.62
CA SER A 130 11.15 -0.66 16.31
C SER A 130 11.42 0.48 15.32
N GLU A 131 10.95 0.32 14.08
CA GLU A 131 10.90 1.37 13.06
C GLU A 131 9.72 2.33 13.24
N HIS A 132 8.83 2.07 14.21
CA HIS A 132 7.61 2.86 14.41
C HIS A 132 7.74 3.80 15.59
N THR A 133 7.37 5.06 15.39
CA THR A 133 7.46 6.10 16.43
C THR A 133 6.19 6.95 16.48
N LEU A 134 5.61 7.10 17.67
CA LEU A 134 4.59 8.11 17.95
C LEU A 134 5.23 9.26 18.72
N VAL A 135 5.10 10.46 18.16
CA VAL A 135 5.71 11.69 18.67
C VAL A 135 4.62 12.60 19.23
N PHE A 136 4.71 12.94 20.51
CA PHE A 136 3.91 13.99 21.15
C PHE A 136 4.69 15.29 21.20
N MET A 137 4.00 16.40 20.94
CA MET A 137 4.50 17.75 21.16
C MET A 137 3.50 18.56 22.01
N PRO A 138 3.95 19.40 22.95
CA PRO A 138 3.05 20.34 23.64
C PRO A 138 2.37 21.26 22.62
N THR A 139 1.07 21.51 22.80
CA THR A 139 0.35 22.54 22.04
C THR A 139 1.06 23.90 22.15
N ILE A 140 1.06 24.66 21.05
CA ILE A 140 1.55 26.05 21.05
C ILE A 140 0.41 27.08 21.15
N THR A 141 -0.83 26.63 21.01
CA THR A 141 -2.05 27.41 21.19
C THR A 141 -2.75 27.05 22.50
N GLU A 142 -3.85 27.75 22.82
CA GLU A 142 -4.64 27.58 24.05
C GLU A 142 -5.19 26.16 24.23
N ASP A 143 -5.30 25.68 25.48
CA ASP A 143 -5.78 24.33 25.81
C ASP A 143 -7.22 24.04 25.37
N THR A 144 -8.03 25.07 25.13
CA THR A 144 -9.42 24.95 24.62
C THR A 144 -9.48 24.80 23.11
N ASN A 145 -8.39 25.12 22.41
CA ASN A 145 -8.22 24.94 20.97
C ASN A 145 -6.74 24.59 20.67
N PRO A 146 -6.26 23.42 21.13
CA PRO A 146 -4.86 23.06 21.05
C PRO A 146 -4.45 22.80 19.58
N GLY A 147 -3.18 23.00 19.26
CA GLY A 147 -2.71 22.90 17.88
C GLY A 147 -1.38 23.60 17.65
N GLY A 148 -1.12 23.86 16.36
CA GLY A 148 0.08 24.54 15.85
C GLY A 148 1.32 23.66 15.71
N VAL A 149 1.24 22.40 16.12
CA VAL A 149 2.30 21.38 15.96
C VAL A 149 1.90 20.33 14.92
N PRO A 150 2.85 19.54 14.37
CA PRO A 150 2.55 18.41 13.51
C PRO A 150 1.47 17.47 14.09
N PHE A 151 0.53 17.06 13.25
CA PHE A 151 -0.54 16.14 13.60
C PHE A 151 -0.94 15.34 12.36
N TYR A 152 -0.11 14.35 12.01
CA TYR A 152 -0.28 13.50 10.83
C TYR A 152 0.63 12.27 10.89
N GLY A 153 0.29 11.24 10.13
CA GLY A 153 1.22 10.17 9.74
C GLY A 153 2.32 10.63 8.77
N LEU A 154 3.53 10.11 8.94
CA LEU A 154 4.72 10.38 8.13
C LEU A 154 5.57 9.11 7.99
N GLY A 155 5.19 8.25 7.03
CA GLY A 155 5.77 6.91 6.91
C GLY A 155 5.42 6.06 8.14
N LYS A 156 6.44 5.53 8.84
CA LYS A 156 6.26 4.76 10.09
C LYS A 156 6.30 5.64 11.35
N ILE A 157 6.39 6.96 11.18
CA ILE A 157 6.32 7.93 12.26
C ILE A 157 4.94 8.58 12.21
N CYS A 158 4.39 8.96 13.36
CA CYS A 158 3.17 9.75 13.44
C CYS A 158 3.31 10.82 14.52
N PHE A 159 2.63 11.93 14.31
CA PHE A 159 2.65 13.07 15.23
C PHE A 159 1.28 13.26 15.86
N ALA A 160 1.30 13.55 17.15
CA ALA A 160 0.16 13.96 17.94
C ALA A 160 0.56 15.13 18.85
N LEU A 161 -0.43 15.74 19.49
CA LEU A 161 -0.21 16.82 20.43
C LEU A 161 -0.59 16.42 21.86
N ASP A 162 -0.03 17.14 22.82
CA ASP A 162 -0.41 17.10 24.23
C ASP A 162 -0.89 18.47 24.71
N TYR A 163 -1.92 18.49 25.55
CA TYR A 163 -2.52 19.69 26.12
C TYR A 163 -3.12 19.34 27.49
N LYS A 164 -3.45 20.35 28.30
CA LYS A 164 -3.80 20.18 29.72
C LYS A 164 -4.94 19.18 29.97
N TYR A 165 -5.94 19.13 29.08
CA TYR A 165 -7.12 18.27 29.23
C TYR A 165 -7.05 16.99 28.39
N PHE A 166 -5.88 16.64 27.84
CA PHE A 166 -5.67 15.35 27.19
C PHE A 166 -5.51 14.25 28.25
N ASP A 167 -6.65 13.81 28.80
CA ASP A 167 -6.77 12.95 29.97
C ASP A 167 -8.05 12.11 29.87
N LEU A 168 -7.99 10.81 30.16
CA LEU A 168 -9.12 9.89 30.03
C LEU A 168 -10.32 10.25 30.92
N LYS A 169 -10.15 11.06 31.97
CA LYS A 169 -11.30 11.55 32.74
C LYS A 169 -12.29 12.38 31.92
N HIS A 170 -11.87 12.87 30.74
CA HIS A 170 -12.67 13.63 29.78
C HIS A 170 -13.26 12.74 28.66
N LEU A 171 -13.28 11.41 28.82
CA LEU A 171 -13.93 10.52 27.85
C LEU A 171 -15.39 10.90 27.65
N GLY A 172 -15.80 11.02 26.39
CA GLY A 172 -17.12 11.51 26.00
C GLY A 172 -17.17 13.02 25.71
N ASP A 173 -16.15 13.79 26.13
CA ASP A 173 -16.07 15.22 25.82
C ASP A 173 -15.65 15.44 24.35
N PRO A 174 -16.31 16.34 23.59
CA PRO A 174 -16.00 16.56 22.18
C PRO A 174 -14.54 16.96 21.89
N LEU A 175 -13.93 17.72 22.80
CA LEU A 175 -12.53 18.15 22.64
C LEU A 175 -11.57 16.97 22.78
N LEU A 176 -11.75 16.11 23.80
CA LEU A 176 -10.94 14.89 23.91
C LEU A 176 -11.19 13.97 22.73
N ALA A 177 -12.46 13.77 22.33
CA ALA A 177 -12.80 12.90 21.20
C ALA A 177 -12.07 13.30 19.91
N LYS A 178 -12.00 14.60 19.60
CA LYS A 178 -11.25 15.13 18.45
C LYS A 178 -9.78 14.74 18.49
N TRP A 179 -9.11 14.95 19.63
CA TRP A 179 -7.65 14.75 19.72
C TRP A 179 -7.25 13.31 20.02
N LEU A 180 -8.05 12.56 20.78
CA LEU A 180 -7.84 11.14 21.05
C LEU A 180 -8.16 10.31 19.81
N GLY A 181 -9.28 10.60 19.15
CA GLY A 181 -9.65 9.98 17.88
C GLY A 181 -8.67 10.32 16.77
N GLY A 182 -8.26 11.59 16.66
CA GLY A 182 -7.18 12.00 15.77
C GLY A 182 -5.87 11.28 16.06
N MET A 183 -5.39 11.24 17.30
CA MET A 183 -4.15 10.54 17.66
C MET A 183 -4.23 9.05 17.31
N ALA A 184 -5.36 8.39 17.60
CA ALA A 184 -5.55 6.99 17.26
C ALA A 184 -5.53 6.74 15.75
N HIS A 185 -6.07 7.67 14.95
CA HIS A 185 -6.06 7.64 13.48
C HIS A 185 -4.64 7.88 12.92
N GLU A 186 -3.94 8.92 13.39
CA GLU A 186 -2.57 9.20 12.96
C GLU A 186 -1.61 8.08 13.35
N LEU A 187 -1.80 7.49 14.53
CA LEU A 187 -1.10 6.27 14.92
C LEU A 187 -1.39 5.13 13.93
N GLY A 188 -2.63 5.01 13.45
CA GLY A 188 -2.98 4.06 12.39
C GLY A 188 -2.12 4.24 11.14
N HIS A 189 -1.95 5.47 10.65
CA HIS A 189 -1.04 5.77 9.56
C HIS A 189 0.40 5.39 9.87
N GLY A 190 0.90 5.76 11.06
CA GLY A 190 2.22 5.35 11.55
C GLY A 190 2.39 3.83 11.63
N LEU A 191 1.29 3.07 11.71
CA LEU A 191 1.25 1.59 11.70
C LEU A 191 0.96 1.00 10.30
N ASN A 192 1.18 1.78 9.25
CA ASN A 192 1.00 1.44 7.82
C ASN A 192 -0.46 1.39 7.34
N LEU A 193 -1.43 1.91 8.10
CA LEU A 193 -2.83 1.91 7.65
C LEU A 193 -3.10 3.05 6.67
N PRO A 194 -3.61 2.78 5.46
CA PRO A 194 -4.19 3.83 4.61
C PRO A 194 -5.57 4.23 5.15
N HIS A 195 -6.15 5.30 4.61
CA HIS A 195 -7.57 5.55 4.81
C HIS A 195 -8.41 4.41 4.25
N ASN A 196 -9.59 4.24 4.83
CA ASN A 196 -10.62 3.39 4.27
C ASN A 196 -12.00 3.74 4.83
N SER A 197 -13.00 3.17 4.18
CA SER A 197 -14.37 3.18 4.63
C SER A 197 -14.82 1.77 5.01
N GLU A 198 -15.78 1.74 5.93
CA GLU A 198 -16.58 0.56 6.21
C GLU A 198 -17.57 0.29 5.08
N THR A 199 -18.08 -0.94 5.02
CA THR A 199 -19.19 -1.26 4.11
C THR A 199 -20.54 -0.84 4.69
N VAL A 200 -21.58 -0.79 3.85
CA VAL A 200 -22.95 -0.42 4.26
C VAL A 200 -23.43 -1.22 5.48
N SER A 201 -23.30 -2.55 5.47
CA SER A 201 -23.75 -3.38 6.59
C SER A 201 -22.86 -3.25 7.83
N THR A 202 -21.56 -3.02 7.63
CA THR A 202 -20.63 -2.83 8.74
C THR A 202 -20.88 -1.49 9.45
N ARG A 203 -21.20 -0.42 8.71
CA ARG A 203 -21.62 0.87 9.29
C ARG A 203 -22.80 0.71 10.24
N GLN A 204 -23.81 -0.05 9.84
CA GLN A 204 -25.02 -0.28 10.64
C GLN A 204 -24.74 -1.06 11.92
N SER A 205 -23.81 -2.02 11.88
CA SER A 205 -23.55 -2.95 12.98
C SER A 205 -22.44 -2.50 13.94
N HIS A 206 -21.43 -1.76 13.45
CA HIS A 206 -20.21 -1.43 14.21
C HIS A 206 -19.91 0.08 14.29
N GLY A 207 -20.65 0.91 13.57
CA GLY A 207 -20.43 2.36 13.52
C GLY A 207 -19.33 2.74 12.54
N THR A 208 -18.45 3.66 12.95
CA THR A 208 -17.53 4.34 12.02
C THR A 208 -16.14 3.68 11.98
N ALA A 209 -15.59 3.42 10.79
CA ALA A 209 -14.20 2.95 10.66
C ALA A 209 -13.19 4.00 11.15
N LEU A 210 -12.21 3.61 11.99
CA LEU A 210 -11.18 4.51 12.54
C LEU A 210 -10.47 5.30 11.44
N MET A 211 -10.02 4.57 10.40
CA MET A 211 -9.25 5.11 9.28
C MET A 211 -10.13 5.78 8.21
N GLY A 212 -11.43 5.88 8.46
CA GLY A 212 -12.33 6.79 7.75
C GLY A 212 -12.59 8.01 8.64
N ASN A 213 -13.86 8.36 8.81
CA ASN A 213 -14.29 9.46 9.70
C ASN A 213 -14.23 9.09 11.21
N GLY A 214 -13.55 8.00 11.56
CA GLY A 214 -13.52 7.48 12.92
C GLY A 214 -12.74 8.35 13.89
N ASN A 215 -11.80 9.14 13.38
CA ASN A 215 -11.06 10.17 14.12
C ASN A 215 -11.97 11.18 14.83
N TYR A 216 -13.17 11.46 14.31
CA TYR A 216 -14.16 12.35 14.92
C TYR A 216 -15.18 11.64 15.81
N THR A 217 -15.11 10.31 15.93
CA THR A 217 -16.15 9.52 16.61
C THR A 217 -15.63 8.71 17.79
N LEU A 218 -14.33 8.39 17.82
CA LEU A 218 -13.75 7.63 18.92
C LEU A 218 -14.04 8.32 20.26
N SER A 219 -14.49 7.53 21.25
CA SER A 219 -14.98 7.94 22.59
C SER A 219 -16.38 8.55 22.67
N ILE A 220 -17.03 8.92 21.56
CA ILE A 220 -18.37 9.55 21.58
C ILE A 220 -19.43 8.82 20.75
N LYS A 221 -19.01 8.00 19.78
CA LYS A 221 -19.90 7.11 18.99
C LYS A 221 -19.18 5.79 18.75
N PRO A 222 -19.90 4.72 18.34
CA PRO A 222 -19.25 3.47 17.97
C PRO A 222 -18.22 3.68 16.86
N THR A 223 -16.98 3.27 17.13
CA THR A 223 -15.84 3.35 16.22
C THR A 223 -15.11 2.01 16.24
N PHE A 224 -14.59 1.56 15.10
CA PHE A 224 -13.96 0.24 15.01
C PHE A 224 -12.83 0.21 13.97
N LEU A 225 -12.03 -0.87 13.95
CA LEU A 225 -11.06 -1.13 12.89
C LEU A 225 -11.67 -2.07 11.84
N THR A 226 -11.56 -1.73 10.55
CA THR A 226 -11.99 -2.63 9.48
C THR A 226 -11.14 -3.90 9.46
N LYS A 227 -11.69 -4.96 8.85
CA LYS A 227 -10.95 -6.21 8.68
C LYS A 227 -9.72 -6.03 7.80
N ALA A 228 -9.79 -5.13 6.82
CA ALA A 228 -8.67 -4.74 5.96
C ALA A 228 -7.55 -4.07 6.76
N SER A 229 -7.88 -3.13 7.67
CA SER A 229 -6.90 -2.54 8.60
C SER A 229 -6.27 -3.61 9.48
N CYS A 230 -7.06 -4.50 10.08
CA CYS A 230 -6.54 -5.57 10.93
C CYS A 230 -5.62 -6.54 10.17
N GLY A 231 -5.89 -6.78 8.89
CA GLY A 231 -5.02 -7.55 8.00
C GLY A 231 -3.62 -6.95 7.88
N ILE A 232 -3.53 -5.63 7.74
CA ILE A 232 -2.24 -4.90 7.67
C ILE A 232 -1.54 -4.96 9.03
N LEU A 233 -2.26 -4.66 10.12
CA LEU A 233 -1.72 -4.70 11.49
C LEU A 233 -1.20 -6.09 11.86
N ASN A 234 -1.82 -7.16 11.37
CA ASN A 234 -1.37 -8.53 11.63
C ASN A 234 0.08 -8.79 11.18
N ASN A 235 0.57 -8.04 10.18
CA ASN A 235 1.94 -8.14 9.67
C ASN A 235 2.78 -6.89 10.00
N CYS A 236 2.29 -5.99 10.85
CA CYS A 236 3.04 -4.83 11.31
C CYS A 236 4.09 -5.24 12.36
N GLN A 237 5.30 -4.69 12.27
CA GLN A 237 6.45 -5.05 13.12
C GLN A 237 6.12 -4.99 14.61
N VAL A 238 5.50 -3.89 15.07
CA VAL A 238 5.17 -3.71 16.49
C VAL A 238 4.02 -4.59 16.97
N PHE A 239 3.29 -5.24 16.07
CA PHE A 239 2.29 -6.26 16.39
C PHE A 239 2.86 -7.67 16.35
N SER A 240 4.11 -7.87 15.90
CA SER A 240 4.70 -9.20 15.76
C SER A 240 5.26 -9.72 17.08
N SER A 241 5.07 -11.01 17.34
CA SER A 241 5.72 -11.76 18.42
C SER A 241 6.97 -12.50 17.95
N VAL A 242 7.29 -12.40 16.66
CA VAL A 242 8.44 -13.06 16.01
C VAL A 242 9.42 -11.98 15.55
N LYS A 243 10.70 -12.15 15.91
CA LYS A 243 11.79 -11.35 15.35
C LYS A 243 12.11 -11.82 13.94
N GLN A 244 12.12 -10.88 13.00
CA GLN A 244 12.45 -11.10 11.59
C GLN A 244 12.82 -9.76 10.95
N ASP A 245 13.31 -9.80 9.71
CA ASP A 245 13.51 -8.61 8.90
C ASP A 245 12.16 -8.12 8.38
N PHE A 246 11.75 -6.94 8.82
CA PHE A 246 10.51 -6.31 8.38
C PHE A 246 10.79 -5.33 7.23
N TYR A 247 9.79 -5.16 6.38
CA TYR A 247 9.70 -4.11 5.36
C TYR A 247 10.74 -4.14 4.24
N SER A 248 11.69 -5.08 4.26
CA SER A 248 12.62 -5.32 3.16
C SER A 248 11.88 -5.85 1.93
N GLN A 249 12.14 -5.27 0.76
CA GLN A 249 11.71 -5.85 -0.53
C GLN A 249 12.94 -6.36 -1.29
N PRO A 250 12.86 -7.52 -1.95
CA PRO A 250 13.96 -8.03 -2.76
C PRO A 250 14.13 -7.19 -4.03
N ASP A 251 15.38 -7.04 -4.49
CA ASP A 251 15.73 -6.39 -5.77
C ASP A 251 15.22 -7.17 -7.02
N THR A 252 14.46 -8.25 -6.81
CA THR A 252 13.88 -9.09 -7.87
C THR A 252 12.69 -8.41 -8.55
N ALA A 253 12.32 -8.92 -9.74
CA ALA A 253 11.11 -8.48 -10.45
C ALA A 253 9.88 -8.44 -9.52
N GLY A 254 9.12 -7.33 -9.57
CA GLY A 254 7.92 -7.11 -8.75
C GLY A 254 6.77 -8.09 -9.06
N PRO A 255 5.56 -7.83 -8.53
CA PRO A 255 4.45 -8.77 -8.64
C PRO A 255 4.07 -8.99 -10.10
N VAL A 256 3.90 -10.26 -10.47
CA VAL A 256 3.46 -10.67 -11.81
C VAL A 256 1.97 -11.01 -11.74
N ILE A 257 1.17 -10.29 -12.51
CA ILE A 257 -0.29 -10.45 -12.54
C ILE A 257 -0.67 -11.13 -13.84
N ARG A 258 -1.37 -12.24 -13.74
CA ARG A 258 -1.78 -13.10 -14.85
C ARG A 258 -3.30 -13.05 -14.95
N ASN A 259 -3.83 -12.60 -16.09
CA ASN A 259 -5.25 -12.64 -16.40
C ASN A 259 -6.13 -12.07 -15.26
N LEU A 260 -5.87 -10.84 -14.84
CA LEU A 260 -6.79 -10.13 -13.96
C LEU A 260 -8.08 -9.89 -14.75
N HIS A 261 -9.17 -10.43 -14.25
CA HIS A 261 -10.50 -10.39 -14.83
C HIS A 261 -11.43 -9.74 -13.82
N ILE A 262 -12.08 -8.66 -14.23
CA ILE A 262 -13.02 -7.90 -13.41
C ILE A 262 -14.33 -7.79 -14.20
N GLU A 263 -15.39 -8.40 -13.69
CA GLU A 263 -16.69 -8.51 -14.36
C GLU A 263 -17.77 -7.83 -13.53
N PHE A 264 -18.44 -6.84 -14.12
CA PHE A 264 -19.54 -6.09 -13.51
C PHE A 264 -20.87 -6.79 -13.80
N LYS A 265 -21.36 -7.55 -12.82
CA LYS A 265 -22.65 -8.24 -12.88
C LYS A 265 -23.76 -7.39 -12.27
N GLU A 266 -25.00 -7.83 -12.35
CA GLU A 266 -26.15 -7.10 -11.80
C GLU A 266 -25.97 -6.75 -10.31
N HIS A 267 -25.57 -7.72 -9.48
CA HIS A 267 -25.45 -7.55 -8.03
C HIS A 267 -24.03 -7.55 -7.48
N THR A 268 -23.03 -7.94 -8.27
CA THR A 268 -21.65 -8.11 -7.82
C THR A 268 -20.64 -7.53 -8.79
N ILE A 269 -19.44 -7.26 -8.29
CA ILE A 269 -18.23 -7.08 -9.09
C ILE A 269 -17.36 -8.31 -8.82
N ASP A 270 -17.24 -9.19 -9.82
CA ASP A 270 -16.49 -10.43 -9.71
C ASP A 270 -15.03 -10.17 -10.13
N ILE A 271 -14.09 -10.44 -9.23
CA ILE A 271 -12.65 -10.25 -9.42
C ILE A 271 -11.98 -11.63 -9.43
N ARG A 272 -11.26 -11.95 -10.50
CA ARG A 272 -10.46 -13.17 -10.64
C ARG A 272 -9.07 -12.83 -11.15
N SER A 273 -8.04 -13.48 -10.63
CA SER A 273 -6.69 -13.29 -11.15
C SER A 273 -5.79 -14.46 -10.78
N GLY A 274 -4.86 -14.82 -11.66
CA GLY A 274 -3.67 -15.55 -11.28
C GLY A 274 -2.52 -14.58 -11.00
N PHE A 275 -1.57 -14.95 -10.16
CA PHE A 275 -0.42 -14.09 -9.89
C PHE A 275 0.80 -14.89 -9.43
N ASN A 276 1.94 -14.22 -9.41
CA ASN A 276 3.15 -14.65 -8.73
C ASN A 276 3.66 -13.46 -7.90
N ILE A 277 3.58 -13.58 -6.58
CA ILE A 277 4.02 -12.56 -5.64
C ILE A 277 5.39 -12.99 -5.08
N PRO A 278 6.43 -12.14 -5.17
CA PRO A 278 7.79 -12.52 -4.76
C PRO A 278 7.95 -12.87 -3.27
N LEU A 279 7.08 -12.31 -2.42
CA LEU A 279 7.13 -12.48 -0.98
C LEU A 279 5.93 -13.31 -0.46
N PRO A 280 6.12 -14.15 0.58
CA PRO A 280 5.01 -14.85 1.22
C PRO A 280 4.00 -13.84 1.79
N PHE A 281 2.73 -14.02 1.45
CA PHE A 281 1.63 -13.18 1.90
C PHE A 281 0.51 -14.02 2.54
N ASN A 282 -0.23 -13.41 3.47
CA ASN A 282 -1.28 -14.10 4.24
C ASN A 282 -2.64 -13.38 4.23
N GLY A 283 -2.74 -12.29 3.47
CA GLY A 283 -3.96 -11.52 3.29
C GLY A 283 -3.93 -10.76 1.97
N ILE A 284 -5.09 -10.50 1.41
CA ILE A 284 -5.28 -9.62 0.26
C ILE A 284 -6.37 -8.62 0.65
N ASN A 285 -6.04 -7.34 0.66
CA ASN A 285 -7.05 -6.29 0.77
C ASN A 285 -7.54 -5.89 -0.62
N ILE A 286 -8.83 -5.63 -0.73
CA ILE A 286 -9.46 -5.09 -1.93
C ILE A 286 -10.18 -3.81 -1.52
N TYR A 287 -9.88 -2.70 -2.18
CA TYR A 287 -10.55 -1.43 -1.96
C TYR A 287 -11.32 -1.04 -3.21
N TYR A 288 -12.56 -0.62 -3.02
CA TYR A 288 -13.33 0.12 -4.00
C TYR A 288 -13.26 1.59 -3.59
N ASP A 289 -12.74 2.46 -4.45
CA ASP A 289 -12.35 3.82 -4.07
C ASP A 289 -12.86 4.80 -5.13
N ASN A 290 -13.79 5.69 -4.75
CA ASN A 290 -14.42 6.59 -5.70
C ASN A 290 -13.51 7.77 -6.01
N ALA A 291 -13.72 8.40 -7.16
CA ALA A 291 -13.07 9.66 -7.46
C ALA A 291 -13.59 10.78 -6.52
N PRO A 292 -12.74 11.75 -6.15
CA PRO A 292 -11.33 11.86 -6.53
C PRO A 292 -10.43 10.86 -5.78
N TYR A 293 -9.50 10.24 -6.50
CA TYR A 293 -8.51 9.31 -5.93
C TYR A 293 -7.09 9.69 -6.33
N GLY A 294 -6.10 9.26 -5.55
CA GLY A 294 -4.68 9.49 -5.82
C GLY A 294 -4.14 10.83 -5.30
N GLU A 295 -4.99 11.66 -4.69
CA GLU A 295 -4.60 12.82 -3.91
C GLU A 295 -4.53 12.47 -2.42
N VAL A 296 -3.81 13.29 -1.64
CA VAL A 296 -3.75 13.12 -0.18
C VAL A 296 -5.15 13.39 0.38
N ASN A 297 -5.60 12.53 1.30
CA ASN A 297 -6.88 12.68 2.02
C ASN A 297 -8.14 12.57 1.16
N THR A 298 -8.09 11.92 0.00
CA THR A 298 -9.29 11.72 -0.83
C THR A 298 -9.85 10.30 -0.80
N ASP A 299 -9.21 9.37 -0.09
CA ASP A 299 -9.61 7.95 -0.04
C ASP A 299 -10.28 7.52 1.29
N TYR A 300 -10.86 8.48 2.01
CA TYR A 300 -11.66 8.24 3.23
C TYR A 300 -12.95 7.44 2.99
N ASP A 301 -13.43 7.44 1.75
CA ASP A 301 -14.63 6.72 1.32
C ASP A 301 -14.32 5.35 0.71
N ALA A 302 -13.05 4.94 0.65
CA ALA A 302 -12.64 3.71 0.00
C ALA A 302 -13.13 2.45 0.75
N GLU A 303 -14.29 1.90 0.38
CA GLU A 303 -14.83 0.71 1.02
C GLU A 303 -13.88 -0.48 0.88
N SER A 304 -13.56 -1.09 2.02
CA SER A 304 -12.47 -2.05 2.12
C SER A 304 -12.93 -3.47 2.46
N PHE A 305 -12.32 -4.44 1.80
CA PHE A 305 -12.58 -5.86 1.96
C PHE A 305 -11.28 -6.61 2.26
N PHE A 306 -11.36 -7.66 3.07
CA PHE A 306 -10.22 -8.54 3.38
C PHE A 306 -10.50 -9.96 2.88
N VAL A 307 -9.54 -10.51 2.14
CA VAL A 307 -9.57 -11.88 1.63
C VAL A 307 -8.42 -12.67 2.26
N LYS A 308 -8.76 -13.77 2.94
CA LYS A 308 -7.76 -14.76 3.33
C LYS A 308 -7.45 -15.64 2.11
N PRO A 309 -6.21 -15.65 1.60
CA PRO A 309 -5.87 -16.42 0.40
C PRO A 309 -6.06 -17.92 0.66
N GLN A 310 -6.77 -18.60 -0.24
CA GLN A 310 -6.89 -20.07 -0.23
C GLN A 310 -5.72 -20.73 -0.96
N GLN A 311 -5.14 -20.01 -1.93
CA GLN A 311 -4.00 -20.41 -2.74
C GLN A 311 -3.03 -19.23 -2.83
N GLN A 312 -1.75 -19.52 -3.09
CA GLN A 312 -0.68 -18.51 -3.14
C GLN A 312 -0.44 -17.96 -4.56
N ASP A 313 -1.24 -18.37 -5.54
CA ASP A 313 -1.09 -18.04 -6.96
C ASP A 313 -2.39 -17.58 -7.63
N SER A 314 -3.51 -17.50 -6.89
CA SER A 314 -4.79 -17.08 -7.45
C SER A 314 -5.69 -16.34 -6.46
N LEU A 315 -6.56 -15.49 -6.99
CA LEU A 315 -7.62 -14.76 -6.30
C LEU A 315 -8.94 -14.99 -7.03
N ALA A 316 -9.98 -15.27 -6.25
CA ALA A 316 -11.37 -15.15 -6.67
C ALA A 316 -12.16 -14.47 -5.55
N PHE A 317 -12.74 -13.31 -5.82
CA PHE A 317 -13.50 -12.52 -4.86
C PHE A 317 -14.70 -11.85 -5.54
N ARG A 318 -15.75 -11.58 -4.79
CA ARG A 318 -16.92 -10.85 -5.27
C ARG A 318 -17.20 -9.70 -4.32
N ILE A 319 -17.18 -8.47 -4.83
CA ILE A 319 -17.67 -7.30 -4.10
C ILE A 319 -19.20 -7.27 -4.28
N PRO A 320 -19.99 -7.35 -3.19
CA PRO A 320 -21.42 -7.14 -3.27
C PRO A 320 -21.69 -5.65 -3.50
N LYS A 321 -22.46 -5.29 -4.54
CA LYS A 321 -22.72 -3.88 -4.87
C LYS A 321 -23.55 -3.16 -3.81
N ASN A 322 -24.38 -3.89 -3.06
CA ASN A 322 -25.17 -3.35 -1.95
C ASN A 322 -24.33 -3.03 -0.70
N GLU A 323 -23.05 -3.41 -0.68
CA GLU A 323 -22.12 -3.05 0.39
C GLU A 323 -21.36 -1.74 0.11
N LEU A 324 -21.55 -1.15 -1.08
CA LEU A 324 -20.94 0.11 -1.51
C LEU A 324 -21.95 1.25 -1.32
N PHE A 325 -21.53 2.39 -0.76
CA PHE A 325 -22.40 3.55 -0.60
C PHE A 325 -22.69 4.24 -1.93
N ASN A 326 -21.71 4.31 -2.83
CA ASN A 326 -21.78 5.06 -4.08
C ASN A 326 -21.44 4.18 -5.30
N PHE A 327 -22.40 3.35 -5.74
CA PHE A 327 -22.28 2.60 -7.00
C PHE A 327 -23.18 3.23 -8.08
N ALA A 328 -22.80 4.39 -8.63
CA ALA A 328 -23.67 5.12 -9.57
C ALA A 328 -22.93 5.89 -10.69
N GLY A 329 -22.01 5.21 -11.40
CA GLY A 329 -21.45 5.72 -12.66
C GLY A 329 -20.39 6.83 -12.54
N ALA A 330 -19.90 7.10 -11.33
CA ALA A 330 -18.72 7.90 -11.09
C ALA A 330 -17.44 7.13 -11.46
N ASP A 331 -16.35 7.84 -11.69
CA ASP A 331 -15.03 7.23 -11.84
C ASP A 331 -14.61 6.63 -10.50
N PHE A 332 -13.98 5.47 -10.52
CA PHE A 332 -13.49 4.79 -9.32
C PHE A 332 -12.25 3.96 -9.65
N GLN A 333 -11.56 3.46 -8.64
CA GLN A 333 -10.48 2.50 -8.81
C GLN A 333 -10.70 1.29 -7.91
N ILE A 334 -10.27 0.12 -8.39
CA ILE A 334 -10.13 -1.08 -7.58
C ILE A 334 -8.65 -1.25 -7.24
N ARG A 335 -8.32 -1.21 -5.95
CA ARG A 335 -6.98 -1.49 -5.44
C ARG A 335 -6.94 -2.90 -4.87
N ILE A 336 -6.03 -3.75 -5.37
CA ILE A 336 -5.78 -5.10 -4.85
C ILE A 336 -4.39 -5.08 -4.19
N ILE A 337 -4.33 -5.29 -2.88
CA ILE A 337 -3.11 -5.15 -2.08
C ILE A 337 -2.78 -6.49 -1.40
N PHE A 338 -1.64 -7.07 -1.75
CA PHE A 338 -1.10 -8.28 -1.14
C PHE A 338 -0.33 -7.91 0.13
N LEU A 339 -0.71 -8.52 1.26
CA LEU A 339 -0.15 -8.24 2.58
C LEU A 339 0.94 -9.26 2.89
N CYS A 340 2.20 -8.90 2.65
CA CYS A 340 3.34 -9.78 2.88
C CYS A 340 3.57 -9.98 4.37
N THR A 341 4.03 -11.17 4.74
CA THR A 341 4.26 -11.59 6.14
C THR A 341 5.35 -10.79 6.85
N ASN A 342 6.24 -10.13 6.11
CA ASN A 342 7.25 -9.20 6.62
C ASN A 342 6.74 -7.75 6.72
N GLY A 343 5.46 -7.50 6.49
CA GLY A 343 4.85 -6.17 6.56
C GLY A 343 4.97 -5.33 5.29
N SER A 344 5.71 -5.77 4.27
CA SER A 344 5.71 -5.13 2.95
C SER A 344 4.40 -5.39 2.21
N THR A 345 4.09 -4.56 1.22
CA THR A 345 2.92 -4.75 0.35
C THR A 345 3.29 -4.72 -1.12
N TYR A 346 2.50 -5.43 -1.92
CA TYR A 346 2.45 -5.29 -3.37
C TYR A 346 1.03 -4.91 -3.76
N TYR A 347 0.86 -4.03 -4.73
CA TYR A 347 -0.47 -3.58 -5.13
C TYR A 347 -0.66 -3.50 -6.63
N ILE A 348 -1.91 -3.61 -7.03
CA ILE A 348 -2.41 -3.37 -8.38
C ILE A 348 -3.55 -2.38 -8.22
N THR A 349 -3.54 -1.33 -9.03
CA THR A 349 -4.63 -0.36 -9.09
C THR A 349 -5.21 -0.38 -10.50
N VAL A 350 -6.52 -0.56 -10.59
CA VAL A 350 -7.25 -0.57 -11.87
C VAL A 350 -8.30 0.54 -11.84
N PRO A 351 -8.12 1.61 -12.63
CA PRO A 351 -9.11 2.66 -12.75
C PRO A 351 -10.27 2.25 -13.67
N PHE A 352 -11.47 2.72 -13.34
CA PHE A 352 -12.70 2.54 -14.09
C PHE A 352 -13.43 3.86 -14.23
N ASN A 353 -14.16 4.01 -15.33
CA ASN A 353 -15.05 5.14 -15.59
C ASN A 353 -16.33 4.63 -16.26
N LYS A 354 -17.26 5.54 -16.55
CA LYS A 354 -18.53 5.22 -17.22
C LYS A 354 -18.40 4.51 -18.58
N ASN A 355 -17.24 4.60 -19.24
CA ASN A 355 -16.98 3.95 -20.53
C ASN A 355 -16.22 2.61 -20.39
N SER A 356 -15.85 2.22 -19.17
CA SER A 356 -15.20 0.94 -18.94
C SER A 356 -16.12 -0.22 -19.33
N PRO A 357 -15.58 -1.29 -19.95
CA PRO A 357 -16.40 -2.42 -20.34
C PRO A 357 -16.96 -3.12 -19.10
N ALA A 358 -18.18 -3.66 -19.22
CA ALA A 358 -18.78 -4.51 -18.18
C ALA A 358 -17.94 -5.78 -17.92
N ASP A 359 -17.16 -6.20 -18.90
CA ASP A 359 -16.20 -7.29 -18.80
C ASP A 359 -14.77 -6.77 -19.07
N PHE A 360 -13.96 -6.65 -18.01
CA PHE A 360 -12.61 -6.08 -18.08
C PHE A 360 -11.53 -7.16 -17.89
N HIS A 361 -10.57 -7.19 -18.81
CA HIS A 361 -9.43 -8.11 -18.80
C HIS A 361 -8.13 -7.31 -18.80
N PHE A 362 -7.36 -7.41 -17.71
CA PHE A 362 -6.02 -6.88 -17.58
C PHE A 362 -4.98 -7.99 -17.54
N ILE A 363 -4.01 -7.88 -18.43
CA ILE A 363 -2.83 -8.74 -18.45
C ILE A 363 -1.65 -7.79 -18.29
N LYS A 364 -0.92 -7.89 -17.18
CA LYS A 364 0.31 -7.10 -16.99
C LYS A 364 1.36 -7.64 -17.96
N LYS A 365 1.57 -6.91 -19.04
CA LYS A 365 2.57 -7.21 -20.06
C LYS A 365 3.94 -6.78 -19.53
N THR A 366 4.83 -7.76 -19.32
CA THR A 366 6.19 -7.49 -18.84
C THR A 366 7.12 -7.69 -20.02
N GLU A 367 7.79 -6.62 -20.43
CA GLU A 367 8.76 -6.69 -21.53
C GLU A 367 9.88 -7.68 -21.18
N LEU A 368 10.24 -8.52 -22.14
CA LEU A 368 11.34 -9.46 -22.02
C LEU A 368 12.68 -8.72 -21.92
N ASN A 369 13.63 -9.31 -21.19
CA ASN A 369 14.98 -8.79 -21.17
C ASN A 369 15.63 -8.94 -22.55
N LYS A 370 15.94 -7.80 -23.18
CA LYS A 370 16.50 -7.70 -24.53
C LYS A 370 18.01 -7.48 -24.60
N SER A 371 18.73 -7.51 -23.47
CA SER A 371 20.18 -7.27 -23.40
C SER A 371 21.03 -8.23 -24.24
N LYS A 372 20.48 -9.39 -24.63
CA LYS A 372 21.13 -10.40 -25.47
C LYS A 372 20.53 -10.51 -26.87
N TRP A 373 19.59 -9.62 -27.22
CA TRP A 373 19.00 -9.61 -28.55
C TRP A 373 19.93 -8.87 -29.52
N SER A 374 19.79 -9.18 -30.80
CA SER A 374 20.53 -8.49 -31.87
C SER A 374 19.55 -7.84 -32.83
N VAL A 375 19.93 -6.71 -33.41
CA VAL A 375 19.10 -5.97 -34.36
C VAL A 375 19.86 -5.56 -35.61
N THR A 376 19.19 -5.62 -36.75
CA THR A 376 19.65 -5.09 -38.03
C THR A 376 18.59 -4.16 -38.63
N ALA A 377 19.01 -3.12 -39.33
CA ALA A 377 18.13 -2.25 -40.12
C ALA A 377 18.49 -2.29 -41.61
N SER A 378 17.53 -1.96 -42.47
CA SER A 378 17.75 -1.84 -43.90
C SER A 378 18.59 -0.63 -44.30
N ASP A 379 18.72 0.32 -43.38
CA ASP A 379 19.38 1.61 -43.49
C ASP A 379 19.44 2.25 -42.10
N MET A 380 20.39 3.16 -41.89
CA MET A 380 20.51 3.92 -40.64
C MET A 380 21.33 5.18 -40.86
N GLN A 381 21.15 6.19 -40.02
CA GLN A 381 22.12 7.25 -39.88
C GLN A 381 23.25 6.82 -38.93
N PRO A 382 24.54 7.07 -39.25
CA PRO A 382 25.66 6.67 -38.38
C PRO A 382 25.61 7.22 -36.95
N ASP A 383 25.03 8.39 -36.72
CA ASP A 383 24.90 9.03 -35.40
C ASP A 383 23.70 8.52 -34.58
N SER A 384 22.80 7.78 -35.21
CA SER A 384 21.57 7.24 -34.63
C SER A 384 21.41 5.77 -35.04
N PRO A 385 22.36 4.90 -34.62
CA PRO A 385 22.46 3.52 -35.09
C PRO A 385 21.28 2.67 -34.62
N VAL A 386 21.05 1.55 -35.31
CA VAL A 386 19.95 0.63 -35.00
C VAL A 386 20.04 0.00 -33.61
N SER A 387 21.25 -0.13 -33.04
CA SER A 387 21.45 -0.69 -31.69
C SER A 387 20.70 0.07 -30.59
N ASN A 388 20.41 1.36 -30.81
CA ASN A 388 19.73 2.20 -29.83
C ASN A 388 18.32 1.71 -29.50
N ILE A 389 17.66 0.94 -30.39
CA ILE A 389 16.29 0.47 -30.12
C ILE A 389 16.19 -0.65 -29.09
N LEU A 390 17.32 -1.13 -28.58
CA LEU A 390 17.42 -2.22 -27.60
C LEU A 390 18.25 -1.83 -26.36
N ASP A 391 18.71 -0.58 -26.25
CA ASP A 391 19.68 -0.18 -25.21
C ASP A 391 19.05 0.17 -23.86
N GLY A 392 17.72 0.28 -23.80
CA GLY A 392 16.96 0.61 -22.60
C GLY A 392 16.94 2.11 -22.28
N ASN A 393 17.42 2.97 -23.19
CA ASN A 393 17.54 4.40 -23.01
C ASN A 393 16.62 5.15 -23.99
N ILE A 394 15.48 5.63 -23.48
CA ILE A 394 14.50 6.37 -24.29
C ILE A 394 15.00 7.72 -24.85
N GLN A 395 16.21 8.17 -24.47
CA GLN A 395 16.84 9.38 -25.00
C GLN A 395 17.67 9.11 -26.26
N THR A 396 18.12 7.87 -26.48
CA THR A 396 18.73 7.43 -27.73
C THR A 396 17.64 6.92 -28.68
N PHE A 397 17.95 6.86 -29.97
CA PHE A 397 17.02 6.37 -30.98
C PHE A 397 17.77 5.89 -32.22
N TRP A 398 17.15 4.98 -32.97
CA TRP A 398 17.49 4.73 -34.35
C TRP A 398 16.86 5.80 -35.25
N HIS A 399 17.60 6.20 -36.28
CA HIS A 399 17.10 7.02 -37.37
C HIS A 399 17.40 6.33 -38.70
N SER A 400 16.41 6.25 -39.60
CA SER A 400 16.64 5.85 -40.99
C SER A 400 17.65 6.78 -41.67
N SER A 401 18.29 6.35 -42.77
CA SER A 401 19.28 7.21 -43.42
C SER A 401 18.66 8.52 -43.90
N TRP A 402 19.25 9.66 -43.50
CA TRP A 402 18.80 10.99 -43.93
C TRP A 402 19.89 11.82 -44.61
N PHE A 403 21.16 11.44 -44.44
CA PHE A 403 22.30 12.03 -45.14
C PHE A 403 23.40 10.97 -45.41
N PRO A 404 24.03 10.94 -46.61
CA PRO A 404 23.87 11.88 -47.73
C PRO A 404 22.62 11.65 -48.59
N TYR A 405 21.95 10.51 -48.44
CA TYR A 405 20.75 10.17 -49.21
C TYR A 405 19.64 9.69 -48.28
N LYS A 406 18.43 10.20 -48.50
CA LYS A 406 17.20 9.71 -47.87
C LYS A 406 16.68 8.51 -48.66
N LYS A 407 16.57 7.36 -48.01
CA LYS A 407 15.94 6.17 -48.58
C LYS A 407 14.42 6.31 -48.52
N ASP A 408 13.71 5.85 -49.55
CA ASP A 408 12.25 5.80 -49.54
C ASP A 408 11.73 4.61 -48.73
N PHE A 409 10.53 4.76 -48.17
CA PHE A 409 9.82 3.65 -47.55
C PHE A 409 9.65 2.47 -48.54
N PRO A 410 9.66 1.21 -48.07
CA PRO A 410 9.70 0.82 -46.66
C PRO A 410 11.10 0.72 -46.04
N HIS A 411 11.18 1.03 -44.74
CA HIS A 411 12.36 0.76 -43.91
C HIS A 411 12.15 -0.51 -43.12
N ASN A 412 13.11 -1.43 -43.10
CA ASN A 412 12.99 -2.70 -42.36
C ASN A 412 13.87 -2.72 -41.12
N LEU A 413 13.31 -3.13 -39.98
CA LEU A 413 14.06 -3.54 -38.79
C LEU A 413 13.83 -5.03 -38.55
N THR A 414 14.89 -5.76 -38.25
CA THR A 414 14.84 -7.18 -37.89
C THR A 414 15.54 -7.41 -36.56
N ILE A 415 14.80 -7.95 -35.59
CA ILE A 415 15.24 -8.23 -34.23
C ILE A 415 15.31 -9.75 -34.05
N THR A 416 16.45 -10.27 -33.63
CA THR A 416 16.64 -11.70 -33.31
C THR A 416 16.79 -11.86 -31.80
N LEU A 417 16.03 -12.80 -31.24
CA LEU A 417 16.05 -13.10 -29.81
C LEU A 417 17.22 -14.03 -29.49
N ASP A 418 17.65 -14.04 -28.22
CA ASP A 418 18.72 -14.91 -27.73
C ASP A 418 18.34 -16.40 -27.72
N LYS A 419 17.04 -16.67 -27.65
CA LYS A 419 16.42 -18.00 -27.74
C LYS A 419 14.98 -17.85 -28.22
N THR A 420 14.40 -18.94 -28.69
CA THR A 420 12.95 -18.95 -28.97
C THR A 420 12.18 -18.58 -27.70
N GLN A 421 11.34 -17.55 -27.77
CA GLN A 421 10.48 -17.12 -26.67
C GLN A 421 9.02 -17.16 -27.11
N LYS A 422 8.14 -17.52 -26.18
CA LYS A 422 6.70 -17.41 -26.39
C LYS A 422 6.27 -15.99 -26.05
N ILE A 423 5.87 -15.21 -27.05
CA ILE A 423 5.47 -13.81 -26.89
C ILE A 423 4.01 -13.59 -27.31
N ARG A 424 3.34 -12.64 -26.68
CA ARG A 424 1.96 -12.20 -26.91
C ARG A 424 1.90 -10.97 -27.81
N GLY A 425 2.95 -10.16 -27.86
CA GLY A 425 2.97 -8.93 -28.65
C GLY A 425 4.30 -8.19 -28.63
N LEU A 426 4.31 -7.00 -29.21
CA LEU A 426 5.47 -6.10 -29.27
C LEU A 426 5.17 -4.75 -28.58
N THR A 427 6.20 -4.13 -28.01
CA THR A 427 6.20 -2.77 -27.46
C THR A 427 6.95 -1.83 -28.39
N PHE A 428 6.53 -0.58 -28.45
CA PHE A 428 7.13 0.47 -29.26
C PHE A 428 7.23 1.77 -28.47
N THR A 429 8.44 2.32 -28.39
CA THR A 429 8.68 3.66 -27.87
C THR A 429 9.17 4.57 -28.98
N GLN A 430 8.38 5.59 -29.31
CA GLN A 430 8.75 6.61 -30.28
C GLN A 430 9.84 7.54 -29.73
N ARG A 431 10.61 8.17 -30.63
CA ARG A 431 11.55 9.26 -30.27
C ARG A 431 10.84 10.33 -29.46
N ASN A 432 11.53 10.89 -28.46
CA ASN A 432 10.95 11.84 -27.50
C ASN A 432 10.25 13.07 -28.16
N ASN A 433 10.82 13.64 -29.21
CA ASN A 433 10.20 14.78 -29.91
C ASN A 433 9.20 14.38 -31.02
N LEU A 434 8.93 13.07 -31.17
CA LEU A 434 8.04 12.48 -32.17
C LEU A 434 8.38 12.76 -33.65
N HIS A 435 9.52 13.39 -33.93
CA HIS A 435 9.96 13.63 -35.30
C HIS A 435 10.42 12.33 -35.97
N GLY A 436 9.78 11.98 -37.09
CA GLY A 436 9.93 10.68 -37.74
C GLY A 436 9.18 9.53 -37.06
N ALA A 437 8.25 9.82 -36.13
CA ALA A 437 7.48 8.79 -35.43
C ALA A 437 6.77 7.86 -36.42
N ILE A 438 7.03 6.56 -36.28
CA ILE A 438 6.50 5.54 -37.21
C ILE A 438 4.97 5.44 -37.11
N LYS A 439 4.31 5.26 -38.27
CA LYS A 439 2.85 5.24 -38.39
C LYS A 439 2.35 3.87 -38.83
N GLU A 440 2.48 3.53 -40.11
CA GLU A 440 2.04 2.23 -40.61
C GLU A 440 3.18 1.23 -40.60
N ILE A 441 2.95 0.05 -40.02
CA ILE A 441 3.94 -1.01 -39.96
C ILE A 441 3.35 -2.37 -40.34
N LEU A 442 4.16 -3.21 -40.97
CA LEU A 442 3.86 -4.61 -41.22
C LEU A 442 4.75 -5.49 -40.35
N ILE A 443 4.14 -6.26 -39.44
CA ILE A 443 4.85 -7.15 -38.53
C ILE A 443 4.94 -8.56 -39.12
N ARG A 444 6.15 -9.14 -39.11
CA ARG A 444 6.38 -10.57 -39.34
C ARG A 444 7.16 -11.18 -38.19
N ILE A 445 6.98 -12.47 -37.98
CA ILE A 445 7.75 -13.27 -37.02
C ILE A 445 8.43 -14.43 -37.73
N ARG A 446 9.58 -14.86 -37.24
CA ARG A 446 10.24 -16.10 -37.61
C ARG A 446 9.95 -17.15 -36.54
N THR A 447 9.35 -18.25 -36.96
CA THR A 447 9.05 -19.41 -36.12
C THR A 447 9.47 -20.68 -36.85
N LYS A 448 10.23 -21.55 -36.19
CA LYS A 448 10.81 -22.77 -36.79
C LYS A 448 11.58 -22.46 -38.08
N GLY A 449 12.38 -21.39 -38.07
CA GLY A 449 13.15 -20.93 -39.22
C GLY A 449 12.36 -20.29 -40.38
N LYS A 450 11.03 -20.16 -40.29
CA LYS A 450 10.19 -19.58 -41.37
C LYS A 450 9.54 -18.27 -40.96
N TRP A 451 9.55 -17.29 -41.87
CA TRP A 451 8.85 -16.02 -41.69
C TRP A 451 7.35 -16.16 -41.96
N LYS A 452 6.54 -15.59 -41.07
CA LYS A 452 5.07 -15.52 -41.15
C LYS A 452 4.62 -14.09 -40.89
N LYS A 453 3.65 -13.61 -41.67
CA LYS A 453 2.97 -12.33 -41.44
C LYS A 453 2.05 -12.41 -40.21
N ILE A 454 2.17 -11.43 -39.32
CA ILE A 454 1.23 -11.21 -38.22
C ILE A 454 0.11 -10.28 -38.68
N GLY A 455 0.46 -9.09 -39.18
CA GLY A 455 -0.54 -8.10 -39.56
C GLY A 455 0.03 -6.75 -39.96
N LEU A 456 -0.85 -5.92 -40.54
CA LEU A 456 -0.61 -4.50 -40.78
C LEU A 456 -1.23 -3.72 -39.60
N TYR A 457 -0.49 -2.76 -39.07
CA TYR A 457 -0.90 -1.98 -37.90
C TYR A 457 -0.62 -0.50 -38.09
N THR A 458 -1.43 0.34 -37.45
CA THR A 458 -1.24 1.80 -37.41
C THR A 458 -0.94 2.23 -35.98
N LEU A 459 0.27 2.75 -35.78
CA LEU A 459 0.75 3.31 -34.53
C LEU A 459 0.32 4.78 -34.40
N LYS A 460 0.00 5.20 -33.17
CA LYS A 460 -0.30 6.60 -32.86
C LYS A 460 1.00 7.38 -32.63
N ALA A 461 0.97 8.70 -32.88
CA ALA A 461 2.06 9.61 -32.53
C ALA A 461 2.09 9.89 -31.00
N LYS A 462 2.44 8.87 -30.22
CA LYS A 462 2.60 8.95 -28.76
C LYS A 462 3.83 8.16 -28.32
N HIS A 463 4.39 8.50 -27.16
CA HIS A 463 5.64 7.93 -26.68
C HIS A 463 5.64 6.41 -26.62
N PHE A 464 4.77 5.78 -25.83
CA PHE A 464 4.75 4.32 -25.67
C PHE A 464 3.43 3.71 -26.14
N GLN A 465 3.52 2.56 -26.83
CA GLN A 465 2.38 1.74 -27.20
C GLN A 465 2.75 0.28 -27.43
N GLU A 466 1.72 -0.54 -27.56
CA GLU A 466 1.85 -1.98 -27.71
C GLU A 466 0.96 -2.49 -28.84
N ILE A 467 1.37 -3.60 -29.45
CA ILE A 467 0.56 -4.36 -30.39
C ILE A 467 0.48 -5.81 -29.90
N ASP A 468 -0.73 -6.28 -29.63
CA ASP A 468 -0.99 -7.70 -29.38
C ASP A 468 -1.04 -8.48 -30.70
N PHE A 469 -0.47 -9.68 -30.68
CA PHE A 469 -0.68 -10.68 -31.71
C PHE A 469 -2.06 -11.34 -31.53
N PRO A 470 -2.67 -11.88 -32.60
CA PRO A 470 -3.94 -12.60 -32.50
C PRO A 470 -3.91 -13.74 -31.47
N GLN A 471 -2.76 -14.38 -31.29
CA GLN A 471 -2.50 -15.43 -30.32
C GLN A 471 -1.01 -15.41 -29.91
N PRO A 472 -0.62 -15.99 -28.77
CA PRO A 472 0.79 -16.10 -28.41
C PRO A 472 1.54 -17.00 -29.39
N GLU A 473 2.73 -16.59 -29.81
CA GLU A 473 3.55 -17.29 -30.81
C GLU A 473 4.94 -17.62 -30.24
N ASN A 474 5.53 -18.75 -30.64
CA ASN A 474 6.93 -19.07 -30.34
C ASN A 474 7.82 -18.39 -31.39
N VAL A 475 8.59 -17.40 -30.99
CA VAL A 475 9.31 -16.46 -31.86
C VAL A 475 10.81 -16.57 -31.67
N GLU A 476 11.54 -16.76 -32.77
CA GLU A 476 13.01 -16.73 -32.83
C GLU A 476 13.54 -15.34 -33.22
N ALA A 477 12.77 -14.64 -34.07
CA ALA A 477 13.05 -13.29 -34.53
C ALA A 477 11.74 -12.62 -34.97
N PHE A 478 11.68 -11.30 -34.97
CA PHE A 478 10.59 -10.55 -35.57
C PHE A 478 11.13 -9.43 -36.45
N SER A 479 10.34 -9.02 -37.43
CA SER A 479 10.66 -7.88 -38.29
C SER A 479 9.48 -6.95 -38.44
N ILE A 480 9.80 -5.67 -38.60
CA ILE A 480 8.84 -4.62 -38.93
C ILE A 480 9.27 -3.95 -40.23
N ASP A 481 8.36 -3.93 -41.22
CA ASP A 481 8.48 -3.00 -42.35
C ASP A 481 7.70 -1.74 -41.97
N ILE A 482 8.40 -0.63 -41.88
CA ILE A 482 7.83 0.69 -41.65
C ILE A 482 7.44 1.26 -43.00
N LEU A 483 6.16 1.60 -43.16
CA LEU A 483 5.57 2.01 -44.44
C LEU A 483 5.30 3.51 -44.50
N SER A 484 5.15 4.17 -43.35
CA SER A 484 4.91 5.62 -43.26
C SER A 484 5.29 6.17 -41.88
N ASN A 485 5.38 7.51 -41.77
CA ASN A 485 5.58 8.25 -40.52
C ASN A 485 4.50 9.34 -40.32
N HIS A 486 4.49 9.99 -39.15
CA HIS A 486 3.57 11.10 -38.81
C HIS A 486 4.10 12.51 -39.13
N THR A 487 5.33 12.65 -39.61
CA THR A 487 6.00 13.93 -39.95
C THR A 487 5.70 14.34 -41.40
N GLU A 488 4.68 15.18 -41.57
CA GLU A 488 4.18 15.61 -42.89
C GLU A 488 5.27 16.27 -43.77
N ASN A 489 6.14 17.09 -43.16
CA ASN A 489 7.17 17.85 -43.88
C ASN A 489 8.46 17.03 -44.15
N ASP A 490 8.56 15.79 -43.66
CA ASP A 490 9.69 14.89 -43.93
C ASP A 490 9.20 13.44 -44.12
N PRO A 491 8.53 13.13 -45.26
CA PRO A 491 7.77 11.90 -45.42
C PRO A 491 8.63 10.67 -45.75
N LYS A 492 9.97 10.77 -45.68
CA LYS A 492 10.88 9.65 -46.00
C LYS A 492 11.62 9.09 -44.80
N ILE A 493 11.54 9.74 -43.64
CA ILE A 493 12.31 9.35 -42.46
C ILE A 493 11.53 8.44 -41.52
N ALA A 494 12.23 7.64 -40.72
CA ALA A 494 11.65 6.93 -39.59
C ALA A 494 12.58 6.98 -38.39
N THR A 495 12.01 7.13 -37.20
CA THR A 495 12.75 7.08 -35.93
C THR A 495 12.03 6.18 -34.93
N LEU A 496 12.83 5.53 -34.08
CA LEU A 496 12.31 4.70 -32.99
C LEU A 496 13.30 4.73 -31.82
N ALA A 497 12.81 4.99 -30.61
CA ALA A 497 13.63 5.01 -29.41
C ALA A 497 13.84 3.60 -28.88
N GLU A 498 12.77 2.82 -28.70
CA GLU A 498 12.85 1.45 -28.19
C GLU A 498 11.85 0.53 -28.89
N ILE A 499 12.20 -0.74 -28.99
CA ILE A 499 11.29 -1.84 -29.34
C ILE A 499 11.50 -3.01 -28.38
N GLY A 500 10.43 -3.75 -28.10
CA GLY A 500 10.48 -4.92 -27.24
C GLY A 500 9.36 -5.91 -27.53
N ALA A 501 9.29 -6.96 -26.70
CA ALA A 501 8.23 -7.97 -26.75
C ALA A 501 7.85 -8.43 -25.34
N TYR A 502 6.63 -8.93 -25.15
CA TYR A 502 6.10 -9.43 -23.88
C TYR A 502 5.31 -10.74 -24.06
#